data_AF-A0AAV5BX57-F1
#
_entry.id   AF-A0AAV5BX57-F1
#
_cell.length_a   1.000
_cell.length_b   1.000
_cell.length_c   1.000
_cell.angle_alpha   90.00
_cell.angle_beta   90.00
_cell.angle_gamma   90.00
#
_symmetry.space_group_name_H-M   'P 1'
#
loop_
_entity.id
_entity.type
_entity.pdbx_description
1 polymer ?
#
loop_
_entity_poly.entity_id
_entity_poly.type
_entity_poly.pdbx_seq_one_letter_code
_entity_poly.pdbx_strand_id
1 'polypeptide(L)'
;MASSFFGLGLACFVLLVAATSATQYKVGGDNGWAVPDANGESFNTWAEKTSFQIGDELLFVYPKDKDSVLLVEPSDYNACNTSSYDKKFEDGSTSITLDRSGAVFFISGVDANCRANEKLIVMVAGGGNGSAPAPDQGSPSPPSSTPAPSNGSAGAQSPPSSPNAPAAKNSTAKGSPPAASNDKNGAGITMAGLVALLVGSIAYATLVF
;
A
#
# COMPACT_ATOMS: atom_id res chain seq x y z
N MET A 1 29.25 22.96 -43.78
CA MET A 1 28.04 23.36 -43.02
C MET A 1 27.18 22.18 -42.56
N ALA A 2 27.33 20.95 -43.08
CA ALA A 2 26.54 19.79 -42.60
C ALA A 2 26.97 19.21 -41.23
N SER A 3 28.24 19.39 -40.84
CA SER A 3 28.82 18.82 -39.60
C SER A 3 28.22 19.37 -38.30
N SER A 4 27.70 20.60 -38.31
CA SER A 4 27.16 21.25 -37.11
C SER A 4 25.77 20.74 -36.70
N PHE A 5 25.02 20.11 -37.61
CA PHE A 5 23.66 19.63 -37.34
C PHE A 5 23.64 18.27 -36.61
N PHE A 6 24.59 17.38 -36.93
CA PHE A 6 24.69 16.06 -36.27
C PHE A 6 25.09 16.17 -34.80
N GLY A 7 26.01 17.07 -34.45
CA GLY A 7 26.44 17.28 -33.06
C GLY A 7 25.31 17.79 -32.14
N LEU A 8 24.43 18.65 -32.67
CA LEU A 8 23.30 19.19 -31.91
C LEU A 8 22.19 18.14 -31.68
N GLY A 9 21.92 17.30 -32.69
CA GLY A 9 20.95 16.20 -32.58
C GLY A 9 21.36 15.14 -31.55
N LEU A 10 22.65 14.77 -31.53
CA LEU A 10 23.18 13.81 -30.55
C LEU A 10 23.10 14.36 -29.11
N ALA A 11 23.41 15.64 -28.91
CA ALA A 11 23.32 16.30 -27.60
C ALA A 11 21.87 16.34 -27.06
N CYS A 12 20.87 16.59 -27.92
CA CYS A 12 19.46 16.55 -27.51
C CYS A 12 18.98 15.13 -27.13
N PHE A 13 19.48 14.08 -27.77
CA PHE A 13 19.10 12.70 -27.44
C PHE A 13 19.70 12.23 -26.11
N VAL A 14 20.94 12.65 -25.80
CA VAL A 14 21.62 12.35 -24.52
C VAL A 14 20.99 13.08 -23.33
N LEU A 15 20.40 14.26 -23.55
CA LEU A 15 19.71 15.05 -22.49
C LEU A 15 18.31 14.52 -22.11
N LEU A 16 17.74 13.56 -22.86
CA LEU A 16 16.34 13.14 -22.70
C LEU A 16 16.17 11.85 -21.87
N VAL A 17 17.26 11.19 -21.48
CA VAL A 17 17.23 10.04 -20.57
C VAL A 17 17.52 10.52 -19.15
N ALA A 18 16.51 11.15 -18.52
CA ALA A 18 16.46 11.23 -17.07
C ALA A 18 16.27 9.80 -16.54
N ALA A 19 17.36 9.16 -16.14
CA ALA A 19 17.33 7.79 -15.61
C ALA A 19 16.67 7.77 -14.22
N THR A 20 15.33 7.71 -14.21
CA THR A 20 14.55 7.42 -13.00
C THR A 20 14.86 5.99 -12.56
N SER A 21 15.70 5.83 -11.54
CA SER A 21 15.99 4.53 -10.95
C SER A 21 14.75 4.02 -10.19
N ALA A 22 14.00 3.13 -10.83
CA ALA A 22 12.95 2.36 -10.18
C ALA A 22 13.51 1.58 -8.98
N THR A 23 12.98 1.83 -7.80
CA THR A 23 13.37 1.13 -6.57
C THR A 23 12.33 0.07 -6.23
N GLN A 24 12.78 -1.16 -5.95
CA GLN A 24 11.90 -2.23 -5.47
C GLN A 24 11.93 -2.32 -3.95
N TYR A 25 10.76 -2.21 -3.33
CA TYR A 25 10.56 -2.26 -1.88
C TYR A 25 9.90 -3.58 -1.48
N LYS A 26 10.60 -4.41 -0.69
CA LYS A 26 10.01 -5.62 -0.10
C LYS A 26 9.08 -5.22 1.06
N VAL A 27 7.78 -5.40 0.84
CA VAL A 27 6.73 -5.05 1.81
C VAL A 27 6.91 -5.89 3.08
N GLY A 28 6.90 -5.22 4.24
CA GLY A 28 7.14 -5.86 5.55
C GLY A 28 8.58 -6.32 5.80
N GLY A 29 9.54 -6.02 4.91
CA GLY A 29 10.94 -6.40 5.08
C GLY A 29 11.11 -7.91 5.19
N ASP A 30 11.80 -8.40 6.23
CA ASP A 30 12.04 -9.84 6.42
C ASP A 30 10.77 -10.63 6.74
N ASN A 31 9.79 -10.02 7.40
CA ASN A 31 8.51 -10.64 7.75
C ASN A 31 7.61 -10.89 6.52
N GLY A 32 7.81 -10.11 5.45
CA GLY A 32 7.01 -10.20 4.22
C GLY A 32 5.58 -9.71 4.40
N TRP A 33 4.67 -10.26 3.59
CA TRP A 33 3.24 -10.01 3.66
C TRP A 33 2.59 -11.10 4.52
N ALA A 34 2.28 -10.72 5.75
CA ALA A 34 1.64 -11.53 6.79
C ALA A 34 1.07 -10.60 7.89
N VAL A 35 0.08 -11.07 8.64
CA VAL A 35 -0.50 -10.37 9.81
C VAL A 35 0.61 -9.85 10.73
N PRO A 36 0.68 -8.53 11.01
CA PRO A 36 1.69 -7.98 11.91
C PRO A 36 1.59 -8.55 13.33
N ASP A 37 2.74 -8.86 13.92
CA ASP A 37 2.82 -9.25 15.34
C ASP A 37 2.24 -8.17 16.26
N ALA A 38 1.82 -8.54 17.47
CA ALA A 38 1.27 -7.61 18.46
C ALA A 38 2.25 -6.48 18.90
N ASN A 39 3.56 -6.68 18.70
CA ASN A 39 4.60 -5.67 18.89
C ASN A 39 5.30 -5.30 17.56
N GLY A 40 4.77 -5.78 16.43
CA GLY A 40 5.29 -5.55 15.10
C GLY A 40 4.91 -4.18 14.56
N GLU A 41 5.66 -3.75 13.55
CA GLU A 41 5.32 -2.55 12.79
C GLU A 41 4.11 -2.81 11.87
N SER A 42 3.14 -1.89 11.84
CA SER A 42 2.06 -1.95 10.85
C SER A 42 2.58 -1.61 9.45
N PHE A 43 1.99 -2.19 8.40
CA PHE A 43 2.38 -1.89 7.03
C PHE A 43 2.24 -0.41 6.65
N ASN A 44 1.27 0.31 7.23
CA ASN A 44 1.13 1.75 7.00
C ASN A 44 2.30 2.53 7.64
N THR A 45 2.71 2.17 8.86
CA THR A 45 3.87 2.78 9.54
C THR A 45 5.19 2.44 8.83
N TRP A 46 5.30 1.25 8.22
CA TRP A 46 6.40 0.91 7.32
C TRP A 46 6.41 1.80 6.07
N ALA A 47 5.24 2.04 5.45
CA ALA A 47 5.10 2.86 4.26
C ALA A 47 5.38 4.34 4.51
N GLU A 48 4.97 4.89 5.65
CA GLU A 48 5.20 6.28 6.07
C GLU A 48 6.69 6.67 6.12
N LYS A 49 7.60 5.70 6.24
CA LYS A 49 9.06 5.91 6.21
C LYS A 49 9.63 6.11 4.80
N THR A 50 8.82 5.90 3.76
CA THR A 50 9.27 5.80 2.37
C THR A 50 8.54 6.79 1.48
N SER A 51 9.29 7.52 0.66
CA SER A 51 8.75 8.46 -0.32
C SER A 51 8.65 7.79 -1.70
N PHE A 52 7.63 6.96 -1.89
CA PHE A 52 7.44 6.19 -3.14
C PHE A 52 7.23 7.10 -4.36
N GLN A 53 7.83 6.74 -5.49
CA GLN A 53 7.77 7.46 -6.77
C GLN A 53 7.04 6.65 -7.84
N ILE A 54 6.60 7.32 -8.91
CA ILE A 54 6.13 6.61 -10.11
C ILE A 54 7.31 5.82 -10.71
N GLY A 55 7.07 4.54 -10.99
CA GLY A 55 8.06 3.59 -11.50
C GLY A 55 8.69 2.71 -10.43
N ASP A 56 8.56 3.02 -9.14
CA ASP A 56 8.97 2.11 -8.07
C ASP A 56 8.11 0.83 -8.05
N GLU A 57 8.63 -0.23 -7.44
CA GLU A 57 7.94 -1.53 -7.32
C GLU A 57 7.71 -1.91 -5.86
N LEU A 58 6.58 -2.54 -5.58
CA LEU A 58 6.29 -3.20 -4.32
C LEU A 58 6.38 -4.72 -4.50
N LEU A 59 7.32 -5.36 -3.80
CA LEU A 59 7.46 -6.81 -3.75
C LEU A 59 6.74 -7.36 -2.51
N PHE A 60 5.64 -8.07 -2.74
CA PHE A 60 4.89 -8.80 -1.72
C PHE A 60 5.31 -10.28 -1.74
N VAL A 61 5.76 -10.81 -0.61
CA VAL A 61 6.13 -12.23 -0.46
C VAL A 61 5.28 -12.86 0.63
N TYR A 62 4.52 -13.90 0.29
CA TYR A 62 3.53 -14.54 1.16
C TYR A 62 3.39 -16.03 0.82
N PRO A 63 2.90 -16.90 1.74
CA PRO A 63 2.59 -18.28 1.40
C PRO A 63 1.30 -18.32 0.57
N LYS A 64 1.42 -18.55 -0.74
CA LYS A 64 0.28 -18.55 -1.70
C LYS A 64 -0.90 -19.47 -1.34
N ASP A 65 -0.67 -20.52 -0.56
CA ASP A 65 -1.70 -21.45 -0.10
C ASP A 65 -2.35 -20.99 1.24
N LYS A 66 -2.04 -19.76 1.69
CA LYS A 66 -2.50 -19.14 2.94
C LYS A 66 -2.99 -17.71 2.75
N ASP A 67 -2.42 -16.95 1.83
CA ASP A 67 -2.81 -15.56 1.58
C ASP A 67 -2.69 -15.16 0.09
N SER A 68 -3.19 -13.97 -0.22
CA SER A 68 -3.18 -13.31 -1.53
C SER A 68 -3.19 -11.80 -1.34
N VAL A 69 -2.68 -11.04 -2.31
CA VAL A 69 -2.72 -9.57 -2.28
C VAL A 69 -3.88 -9.10 -3.15
N LEU A 70 -4.73 -8.22 -2.63
CA LEU A 70 -5.79 -7.54 -3.38
C LEU A 70 -5.45 -6.05 -3.52
N LEU A 71 -5.53 -5.52 -4.74
CA LEU A 71 -5.61 -4.08 -5.01
C LEU A 71 -7.10 -3.68 -4.99
N VAL A 72 -7.47 -2.68 -4.20
CA VAL A 72 -8.87 -2.34 -3.90
C VAL A 72 -9.16 -0.84 -3.87
N GLU A 73 -10.43 -0.48 -3.93
CA GLU A 73 -10.90 0.88 -3.67
C GLU A 73 -10.84 1.25 -2.17
N PRO A 74 -10.83 2.55 -1.81
CA PRO A 74 -10.74 3.00 -0.41
C PRO A 74 -11.87 2.47 0.49
N SER A 75 -13.07 2.27 -0.04
CA SER A 75 -14.21 1.70 0.69
C SER A 75 -13.94 0.25 1.11
N ASP A 76 -13.42 -0.55 0.19
CA ASP A 76 -13.15 -1.97 0.41
C ASP A 76 -11.94 -2.17 1.34
N TYR A 77 -10.92 -1.31 1.24
CA TYR A 77 -9.81 -1.24 2.22
C TYR A 77 -10.29 -0.96 3.65
N ASN A 78 -11.24 -0.04 3.81
CA ASN A 78 -11.78 0.33 5.13
C ASN A 78 -12.68 -0.76 5.69
N ALA A 79 -13.48 -1.42 4.85
CA ALA A 79 -14.38 -2.50 5.24
C ALA A 79 -13.71 -3.88 5.39
N CYS A 80 -12.48 -4.05 4.86
CA CYS A 80 -11.85 -5.34 4.58
C CYS A 80 -12.71 -6.23 3.67
N ASN A 81 -13.32 -5.64 2.63
CA ASN A 81 -14.16 -6.36 1.69
C ASN A 81 -13.31 -7.11 0.65
N THR A 82 -12.97 -8.36 0.93
CA THR A 82 -12.16 -9.19 0.01
C THR A 82 -12.94 -9.73 -1.19
N SER A 83 -14.24 -9.44 -1.30
CA SER A 83 -15.10 -9.85 -2.41
C SER A 83 -15.15 -8.84 -3.57
N SER A 84 -14.57 -7.65 -3.38
CA SER A 84 -14.46 -6.57 -4.37
C SER A 84 -12.99 -6.16 -4.49
N TYR A 85 -12.44 -6.20 -5.71
CA TYR A 85 -11.04 -5.87 -5.99
C TYR A 85 -10.82 -5.51 -7.45
N ASP A 86 -9.86 -4.63 -7.71
CA ASP A 86 -9.38 -4.28 -9.06
C ASP A 86 -8.44 -5.36 -9.61
N LYS A 87 -7.60 -5.92 -8.73
CA LYS A 87 -6.64 -6.99 -9.04
C LYS A 87 -6.47 -7.90 -7.84
N LYS A 88 -6.25 -9.18 -8.12
CA LYS A 88 -5.92 -10.22 -7.13
C LYS A 88 -4.65 -10.95 -7.57
N PHE A 89 -3.76 -11.21 -6.63
CA PHE A 89 -2.49 -11.89 -6.86
C PHE A 89 -2.33 -13.06 -5.87
N GLU A 90 -2.04 -14.25 -6.39
CA GLU A 90 -2.01 -15.53 -5.64
C GLU A 90 -0.76 -16.37 -5.98
N ASP A 91 0.31 -15.73 -6.43
CA ASP A 91 1.56 -16.38 -6.84
C ASP A 91 2.54 -16.61 -5.66
N GLY A 92 2.36 -15.89 -4.55
CA GLY A 92 3.21 -15.91 -3.37
C GLY A 92 4.43 -14.97 -3.43
N SER A 93 4.63 -14.28 -4.56
CA SER A 93 5.80 -13.43 -4.81
C SER A 93 5.48 -12.37 -5.86
N THR A 94 4.50 -11.51 -5.57
CA THR A 94 4.00 -10.49 -6.50
C THR A 94 4.92 -9.26 -6.52
N SER A 95 5.40 -8.83 -7.69
CA SER A 95 5.89 -7.46 -7.87
C SER A 95 4.82 -6.58 -8.52
N ILE A 96 4.59 -5.38 -7.97
CA ILE A 96 3.60 -4.42 -8.44
C ILE A 96 4.28 -3.07 -8.67
N THR A 97 4.36 -2.64 -9.93
CA THR A 97 4.87 -1.31 -10.30
C THR A 97 3.84 -0.22 -9.95
N LEU A 98 4.33 0.87 -9.36
CA LEU A 98 3.57 2.07 -9.02
C LEU A 98 3.50 2.99 -10.25
N ASP A 99 2.49 2.82 -11.09
CA ASP A 99 2.36 3.49 -12.39
C ASP A 99 1.72 4.90 -12.34
N ARG A 100 1.12 5.26 -11.21
CA ARG A 100 0.33 6.48 -11.01
C ARG A 100 0.58 7.12 -9.66
N SER A 101 0.50 8.45 -9.62
CA SER A 101 0.54 9.22 -8.37
C SER A 101 -0.75 9.09 -7.56
N GLY A 102 -0.63 9.33 -6.25
CA GLY A 102 -1.75 9.31 -5.30
C GLY A 102 -1.74 8.08 -4.39
N ALA A 103 -2.87 7.84 -3.73
CA ALA A 103 -3.04 6.72 -2.82
C ALA A 103 -3.35 5.41 -3.57
N VAL A 104 -2.69 4.33 -3.16
CA VAL A 104 -2.90 2.95 -3.65
C VAL A 104 -3.15 2.06 -2.43
N PHE A 105 -4.19 1.23 -2.48
CA PHE A 105 -4.69 0.49 -1.32
C PHE A 105 -4.61 -1.02 -1.55
N PHE A 106 -3.93 -1.71 -0.63
CA PHE A 106 -3.76 -3.15 -0.67
C PHE A 106 -4.32 -3.80 0.59
N ILE A 107 -5.01 -4.94 0.44
CA ILE A 107 -5.49 -5.77 1.56
C ILE A 107 -5.13 -7.23 1.33
N SER A 108 -4.98 -8.00 2.41
CA SER A 108 -4.99 -9.46 2.34
C SER A 108 -6.32 -9.94 1.76
N GLY A 109 -6.28 -10.98 0.92
CA GLY A 109 -7.49 -11.65 0.42
C GLY A 109 -8.19 -12.52 1.47
N VAL A 110 -7.59 -12.69 2.65
CA VAL A 110 -8.20 -13.30 3.83
C VAL A 110 -8.79 -12.19 4.71
N ASP A 111 -10.12 -12.13 4.78
CA ASP A 111 -10.87 -11.11 5.56
C ASP A 111 -10.34 -10.98 7.01
N ALA A 112 -10.09 -12.10 7.68
CA ALA A 112 -9.57 -12.14 9.04
C ALA A 112 -8.18 -11.48 9.18
N ASN A 113 -7.32 -11.64 8.17
CA ASN A 113 -5.97 -11.09 8.16
C ASN A 113 -5.99 -9.59 7.88
N CYS A 114 -6.81 -9.13 6.91
CA CYS A 114 -7.06 -7.70 6.70
C CYS A 114 -7.60 -7.02 7.98
N ARG A 115 -8.55 -7.66 8.69
CA ARG A 115 -9.06 -7.17 9.98
C ARG A 115 -7.99 -7.17 11.08
N ALA A 116 -7.00 -8.04 10.99
CA ALA A 116 -5.82 -8.07 11.85
C ALA A 116 -4.69 -7.11 11.40
N ASN A 117 -4.98 -6.18 10.48
CA ASN A 117 -4.07 -5.16 9.92
C ASN A 117 -3.06 -5.67 8.88
N GLU A 118 -3.30 -6.81 8.22
CA GLU A 118 -2.63 -7.17 6.97
C GLU A 118 -3.21 -6.38 5.80
N LYS A 119 -2.92 -5.07 5.81
CA LYS A 119 -3.37 -4.08 4.83
C LYS A 119 -2.44 -2.87 4.80
N LEU A 120 -2.29 -2.29 3.62
CA LEU A 120 -1.28 -1.27 3.30
C LEU A 120 -1.88 -0.15 2.44
N ILE A 121 -1.58 1.11 2.80
CA ILE A 121 -1.76 2.29 1.96
C ILE A 121 -0.37 2.76 1.51
N VAL A 122 -0.19 2.94 0.20
CA VAL A 122 1.00 3.56 -0.38
C VAL A 122 0.66 4.90 -0.99
N MET A 123 1.42 5.94 -0.64
CA MET A 123 1.30 7.28 -1.19
C MET A 123 2.40 7.51 -2.22
N VAL A 124 2.04 7.52 -3.50
CA VAL A 124 2.95 7.70 -4.63
C VAL A 124 3.05 9.18 -4.98
N ALA A 125 4.25 9.75 -4.95
CA ALA A 125 4.49 11.12 -5.37
C ALA A 125 4.26 11.29 -6.89
N GLY A 126 3.66 12.41 -7.29
CA GLY A 126 3.60 12.81 -8.69
C GLY A 126 4.86 13.53 -9.11
N GLY A 127 5.33 13.28 -10.34
CA GLY A 127 6.57 13.85 -10.91
C GLY A 127 6.55 15.35 -11.22
N GLY A 128 5.81 16.15 -10.44
CA GLY A 128 5.89 17.61 -10.45
C GLY A 128 6.72 18.10 -9.28
N ASN A 129 7.49 19.17 -9.47
CA ASN A 129 8.11 19.96 -8.40
C ASN A 129 7.05 20.74 -7.59
N GLY A 130 6.04 20.04 -7.09
CA GLY A 130 5.03 20.58 -6.19
C GLY A 130 5.55 20.54 -4.78
N SER A 131 6.01 21.68 -4.26
CA SER A 131 6.05 21.89 -2.81
C SER A 131 4.68 21.51 -2.25
N ALA A 132 4.64 20.71 -1.19
CA ALA A 132 3.40 20.38 -0.51
C ALA A 132 2.63 21.69 -0.20
N PRO A 133 1.31 21.75 -0.42
CA PRO A 133 0.53 22.90 0.02
C PRO A 133 0.74 23.05 1.52
N ALA A 134 1.31 24.18 1.94
CA ALA A 134 1.36 24.50 3.36
C ALA A 134 -0.07 24.49 3.91
N PRO A 135 -0.31 23.99 5.13
CA PRO A 135 -1.63 24.08 5.75
C PRO A 135 -2.05 25.56 5.79
N ASP A 136 -3.17 25.88 5.15
CA ASP A 136 -3.72 27.22 5.17
C ASP A 136 -4.14 27.56 6.61
N GLN A 137 -3.30 28.32 7.32
CA GLN A 137 -3.63 28.85 8.63
C GLN A 137 -4.60 30.03 8.47
N GLY A 138 -5.83 29.70 8.08
CA GLY A 138 -6.97 30.59 8.14
C GLY A 138 -7.19 31.07 9.58
N SER A 139 -6.69 32.27 9.87
CA SER A 139 -6.78 32.89 11.19
C SER A 139 -8.26 33.18 11.54
N PRO A 140 -8.77 32.73 12.71
CA PRO A 140 -10.17 32.91 13.05
C PRO A 140 -10.47 34.37 13.39
N SER A 141 -11.31 35.01 12.57
CA SER A 141 -11.85 36.34 12.87
C SER A 141 -12.95 36.27 13.96
N PRO A 142 -13.05 37.29 14.83
CA PRO A 142 -13.89 37.22 16.03
C PRO A 142 -15.40 37.36 15.75
N PRO A 143 -16.27 36.82 16.63
CA PRO A 143 -17.72 36.91 16.48
C PRO A 143 -18.24 38.34 16.74
N SER A 144 -19.15 38.81 15.89
CA SER A 144 -19.90 40.05 16.10
C SER A 144 -21.29 39.80 16.67
N SER A 145 -21.76 40.75 17.49
CA SER A 145 -22.83 40.57 18.48
C SER A 145 -24.28 40.71 17.97
N THR A 146 -25.20 40.10 18.72
CA THR A 146 -26.67 40.08 18.56
C THR A 146 -27.33 41.46 18.73
N PRO A 147 -28.62 41.59 18.34
CA PRO A 147 -29.65 41.71 19.39
C PRO A 147 -30.97 40.93 19.13
N ALA A 148 -31.71 40.62 20.21
CA ALA A 148 -33.02 39.95 20.21
C ALA A 148 -34.20 40.95 20.19
N PRO A 149 -35.44 40.53 19.80
CA PRO A 149 -36.49 40.14 20.78
C PRO A 149 -37.47 39.03 20.27
N SER A 150 -38.45 38.47 21.02
CA SER A 150 -38.64 38.23 22.47
C SER A 150 -39.84 37.24 22.70
N ASN A 151 -40.01 36.77 23.96
CA ASN A 151 -41.18 36.12 24.60
C ASN A 151 -42.24 35.30 23.81
N GLY A 152 -42.29 34.00 24.15
CA GLY A 152 -43.49 33.14 24.11
C GLY A 152 -43.38 32.10 25.24
N SER A 153 -44.44 31.86 26.03
CA SER A 153 -44.32 31.28 27.39
C SER A 153 -44.81 29.84 27.56
N ALA A 154 -44.25 29.18 28.59
CA ALA A 154 -44.76 28.05 29.38
C ALA A 154 -45.00 26.68 28.71
N GLY A 155 -44.41 25.64 29.32
CA GLY A 155 -44.65 24.24 28.95
C GLY A 155 -43.70 23.25 29.64
N ALA A 156 -43.72 23.18 30.98
CA ALA A 156 -42.87 22.26 31.73
C ALA A 156 -43.44 20.83 31.75
N GLN A 157 -42.62 19.81 31.49
CA GLN A 157 -42.75 18.47 32.09
C GLN A 157 -41.46 17.64 31.97
N SER A 158 -41.18 16.87 33.01
CA SER A 158 -39.95 16.07 33.22
C SER A 158 -40.06 14.65 32.60
N PRO A 159 -38.95 13.89 32.47
CA PRO A 159 -38.92 12.64 31.69
C PRO A 159 -39.27 11.39 32.52
N PRO A 160 -39.64 10.27 31.87
CA PRO A 160 -39.61 8.94 32.47
C PRO A 160 -38.56 8.00 31.85
N SER A 161 -37.57 7.64 32.68
CA SER A 161 -37.13 6.28 33.00
C SER A 161 -36.94 5.19 31.91
N SER A 162 -35.69 4.72 31.79
CA SER A 162 -35.33 3.28 31.63
C SER A 162 -36.00 2.42 32.73
N PRO A 163 -36.22 1.08 32.59
CA PRO A 163 -35.16 0.12 32.21
C PRO A 163 -35.58 -1.18 31.44
N ASN A 164 -34.61 -1.91 30.88
CA ASN A 164 -34.32 -3.30 31.31
C ASN A 164 -33.14 -3.95 30.55
N ALA A 165 -32.25 -4.60 31.30
CA ALA A 165 -31.47 -5.74 30.84
C ALA A 165 -32.23 -7.05 31.19
N PRO A 166 -31.86 -8.18 30.58
CA PRO A 166 -31.47 -9.31 31.43
C PRO A 166 -30.14 -9.97 31.02
N ALA A 167 -29.62 -10.79 31.93
CA ALA A 167 -28.25 -11.30 31.92
C ALA A 167 -28.03 -12.67 31.23
N ALA A 168 -26.79 -12.84 30.75
CA ALA A 168 -25.88 -13.99 30.90
C ALA A 168 -26.36 -15.46 30.71
N LYS A 169 -25.57 -16.20 29.91
CA LYS A 169 -25.14 -17.62 30.01
C LYS A 169 -23.98 -17.79 29.00
N ASN A 170 -22.70 -17.91 29.37
CA ASN A 170 -21.96 -18.93 30.14
C ASN A 170 -21.67 -20.25 29.38
N SER A 171 -20.48 -20.82 29.63
CA SER A 171 -20.05 -22.23 29.44
C SER A 171 -19.30 -22.67 28.16
N THR A 172 -17.97 -22.51 28.20
CA THR A 172 -16.92 -23.57 28.17
C THR A 172 -16.97 -24.79 27.21
N ALA A 173 -15.82 -25.06 26.54
CA ALA A 173 -15.07 -26.34 26.41
C ALA A 173 -14.38 -26.44 25.02
N LYS A 174 -13.04 -26.44 24.89
CA LYS A 174 -12.03 -27.50 25.19
C LYS A 174 -11.93 -28.58 24.07
N GLY A 175 -10.83 -28.57 23.31
CA GLY A 175 -10.50 -29.67 22.38
C GLY A 175 -9.29 -29.43 21.46
N SER A 176 -8.12 -29.94 21.85
CA SER A 176 -6.93 -30.21 21.01
C SER A 176 -6.35 -31.57 21.45
N PRO A 177 -5.42 -32.20 20.70
CA PRO A 177 -5.23 -32.33 19.25
C PRO A 177 -5.33 -33.84 18.84
N PRO A 178 -4.72 -34.32 17.72
CA PRO A 178 -3.31 -34.73 17.78
C PRO A 178 -2.48 -34.36 16.53
N ALA A 179 -1.19 -34.71 16.55
CA ALA A 179 -0.18 -34.38 15.56
C ALA A 179 0.35 -35.63 14.79
N ALA A 180 1.39 -35.41 13.97
CA ALA A 180 2.11 -36.35 13.09
C ALA A 180 1.38 -36.65 11.75
N SER A 181 2.07 -36.83 10.62
CA SER A 181 3.52 -36.91 10.34
C SER A 181 3.85 -36.34 8.95
N ASN A 182 5.08 -35.86 8.72
CA ASN A 182 5.60 -35.60 7.38
C ASN A 182 6.97 -36.24 7.21
N ASP A 183 7.13 -36.95 6.10
CA ASP A 183 8.34 -37.67 5.72
C ASP A 183 9.41 -36.77 5.09
N LYS A 184 10.63 -37.30 5.04
CA LYS A 184 11.81 -36.68 4.42
C LYS A 184 11.86 -36.96 2.91
N ASN A 185 12.92 -36.43 2.28
CA ASN A 185 13.30 -36.53 0.87
C ASN A 185 12.63 -35.45 -0.01
N GLY A 186 13.36 -34.71 -0.86
CA GLY A 186 14.79 -34.72 -1.15
C GLY A 186 15.09 -33.89 -2.41
N ALA A 187 16.36 -33.89 -2.85
CA ALA A 187 16.88 -33.23 -4.06
C ALA A 187 16.78 -31.69 -4.10
N GLY A 188 17.93 -31.03 -3.93
CA GLY A 188 18.09 -29.64 -4.35
C GLY A 188 18.44 -29.54 -5.84
N ILE A 189 18.22 -28.37 -6.44
CA ILE A 189 18.79 -28.00 -7.74
C ILE A 189 19.42 -26.61 -7.59
N THR A 190 20.75 -26.55 -7.69
CA THR A 190 21.49 -25.31 -7.89
C THR A 190 21.32 -24.85 -9.33
N MET A 191 20.76 -23.67 -9.57
CA MET A 191 20.86 -22.99 -10.87
C MET A 191 21.75 -21.76 -10.76
N ALA A 192 22.94 -21.89 -11.33
CA ALA A 192 23.86 -20.78 -11.50
C ALA A 192 23.50 -19.96 -12.74
N GLY A 193 23.80 -18.66 -12.68
CA GLY A 193 24.17 -17.87 -13.87
C GLY A 193 23.04 -17.37 -14.77
N LEU A 194 22.69 -16.09 -14.62
CA LEU A 194 22.18 -15.26 -15.72
C LEU A 194 22.73 -13.82 -15.64
N VAL A 195 24.06 -13.71 -15.51
CA VAL A 195 24.79 -12.43 -15.65
C VAL A 195 25.50 -12.41 -17.01
N ALA A 196 24.77 -12.09 -18.10
CA ALA A 196 25.36 -11.76 -19.42
C ALA A 196 24.32 -11.33 -20.50
N LEU A 197 23.55 -10.24 -20.32
CA LEU A 197 22.75 -9.67 -21.45
C LEU A 197 22.71 -8.14 -21.56
N LEU A 198 23.60 -7.40 -20.88
CA LEU A 198 23.68 -5.92 -21.01
C LEU A 198 24.93 -5.38 -21.73
N VAL A 199 25.85 -6.25 -22.16
CA VAL A 199 27.06 -5.84 -22.91
C VAL A 199 26.84 -5.89 -24.44
N GLY A 200 25.80 -6.58 -24.91
CA GLY A 200 25.54 -6.76 -26.36
C GLY A 200 25.00 -5.52 -27.08
N SER A 201 24.25 -4.66 -26.39
CA SER A 201 23.56 -3.52 -27.02
C SER A 201 24.47 -2.33 -27.35
N ILE A 202 25.69 -2.28 -26.80
CA ILE A 202 26.64 -1.18 -27.02
C ILE A 202 27.50 -1.43 -28.28
N ALA A 203 27.74 -2.70 -28.64
CA ALA A 203 28.60 -3.06 -29.78
C ALA A 203 27.95 -2.88 -31.17
N TYR A 204 26.62 -2.83 -31.25
CA TYR A 204 25.93 -2.64 -32.54
C TYR A 204 25.93 -1.18 -33.03
N ALA A 205 26.20 -0.22 -32.13
CA ALA A 205 26.18 1.21 -32.42
C ALA A 205 27.51 1.77 -32.96
N THR A 206 28.59 0.96 -32.98
CA THR A 206 29.93 1.38 -33.43
C THR A 206 30.41 0.70 -34.72
N LEU A 207 29.54 -0.09 -35.39
CA LEU A 207 29.85 -0.77 -36.66
C LEU A 207 28.98 -0.30 -37.86
N VAL A 208 28.21 0.77 -37.68
CA VAL A 208 27.45 1.41 -38.78
C VAL A 208 27.63 2.94 -38.77
N PHE A 209 28.87 3.41 -38.58
CA PHE A 209 29.35 4.76 -38.97
C PHE A 209 30.86 4.71 -39.27
#